data_AF-A0A0L0VC88-F1
#
_entry.id   AF-A0A0L0VC88-F1
#
_cell.length_a   1.000
_cell.length_b   1.000
_cell.length_c   1.000
_cell.angle_alpha   90.00
_cell.angle_beta   90.00
_cell.angle_gamma   90.00
#
_symmetry.space_group_name_H-M   'P 1'
#
loop_
_entity.id
_entity.type
_entity.pdbx_description
1 polymer ?
#
loop_
_entity_poly.entity_id
_entity_poly.type
_entity_poly.pdbx_seq_one_letter_code
_entity_poly.pdbx_strand_id
1 'polypeptide(L)'
;MSWLSRGRIHHVSLLSNGQYLLALRPGTWMFGKYLDTCQPNGKITTPVLAPTPVGKYLLEAGKYFPTSSKYLQTSFDGCKDSPVGILHVVQLGVVKYLVAAFMITFKDKDALKLELQAYWNSFNSESLNSPYLKHVYMVTHWASSIGKDYKTVVQAAPFVFFPFTKPAQRELWTSLCYLTSFIFQTQIEDLNQYATELKLHIDRFLYNTLKMSAQWVNKLKFHILTHLYQSVLRYGPPSLFASEKFESFNSNARRASGHSNRHSPGRDIAITFSDLAATRLIVSGATLFAHEGKFHFKPAANVTDVFKYSKGIQQLFGLDQTISPPYPCLKKHST
;
A
#
# COMPACT_ATOMS: atom_id res chain seq x y z
N MET A 1 27.91 -14.32 13.75
CA MET A 1 27.16 -15.45 14.35
C MET A 1 26.08 -14.89 15.27
N SER A 2 24.86 -15.47 15.17
CA SER A 2 23.73 -15.37 16.11
C SER A 2 23.12 -13.98 16.39
N TRP A 3 21.96 -13.68 15.76
CA TRP A 3 20.73 -13.11 16.38
C TRP A 3 19.60 -13.10 15.32
N LEU A 4 19.16 -14.30 14.91
CA LEU A 4 17.94 -14.54 14.13
C LEU A 4 17.29 -15.84 14.63
N SER A 5 16.70 -15.83 15.83
CA SER A 5 15.77 -16.90 16.23
C SER A 5 14.95 -16.50 17.46
N ARG A 6 13.76 -15.91 17.28
CA ARG A 6 12.63 -16.05 18.24
C ARG A 6 11.28 -15.93 17.52
N GLY A 7 10.98 -16.92 16.69
CA GLY A 7 9.61 -17.43 16.53
C GLY A 7 9.64 -18.85 17.08
N ARG A 8 9.01 -19.10 18.23
CA ARG A 8 8.97 -20.43 18.86
C ARG A 8 7.92 -21.25 18.13
N ILE A 9 8.32 -22.34 17.48
CA ILE A 9 7.43 -23.26 16.77
C ILE A 9 6.83 -24.19 17.83
N HIS A 10 5.49 -24.22 17.94
CA HIS A 10 4.83 -24.98 19.00
C HIS A 10 4.46 -26.42 18.59
N HIS A 11 4.27 -26.68 17.28
CA HIS A 11 3.93 -28.00 16.75
C HIS A 11 4.25 -28.10 15.26
N VAL A 12 4.77 -29.25 14.81
CA VAL A 12 4.99 -29.59 13.39
C VAL A 12 4.30 -30.92 13.09
N SER A 13 3.38 -30.93 12.14
CA SER A 13 2.77 -32.16 11.62
C SER A 13 3.22 -32.36 10.17
N LEU A 14 3.83 -33.51 9.90
CA LEU A 14 4.24 -33.93 8.56
C LEU A 14 3.07 -34.67 7.89
N LEU A 15 2.70 -34.22 6.68
CA LEU A 15 1.76 -34.94 5.83
C LEU A 15 2.54 -35.77 4.80
N SER A 16 1.97 -36.92 4.40
CA SER A 16 2.61 -38.00 3.62
C SER A 16 3.11 -37.63 2.22
N ASN A 17 2.95 -36.38 1.82
CA ASN A 17 3.25 -35.80 0.51
C ASN A 17 4.29 -34.65 0.58
N GLY A 18 5.13 -34.63 1.63
CA GLY A 18 6.26 -33.71 1.76
C GLY A 18 5.87 -32.27 2.13
N GLN A 19 4.70 -32.10 2.76
CA GLN A 19 4.22 -30.83 3.30
C GLN A 19 4.29 -30.82 4.83
N TYR A 20 4.48 -29.65 5.43
CA TYR A 20 4.43 -29.46 6.88
C TYR A 20 3.49 -28.33 7.27
N LEU A 21 2.80 -28.51 8.40
CA LEU A 21 2.02 -27.48 9.09
C LEU A 21 2.87 -26.90 10.22
N LEU A 22 3.07 -25.58 10.21
CA LEU A 22 3.92 -24.89 11.19
C LEU A 22 3.07 -23.90 11.99
N ALA A 23 2.83 -24.22 13.26
CA ALA A 23 2.07 -23.36 14.17
C ALA A 23 3.00 -22.31 14.79
N LEU A 24 2.89 -21.06 14.33
CA LEU A 24 3.70 -19.93 14.82
C LEU A 24 3.04 -19.16 15.98
N ARG A 25 1.70 -19.22 16.13
CA ARG A 25 0.90 -18.75 17.30
C ARG A 25 -0.48 -19.45 17.33
N PRO A 26 -1.20 -19.48 18.47
CA PRO A 26 -2.58 -19.98 18.51
C PRO A 26 -3.47 -19.22 17.52
N GLY A 27 -4.08 -19.92 16.57
CA GLY A 27 -5.02 -19.35 15.59
C GLY A 27 -4.42 -18.78 14.29
N THR A 28 -3.12 -18.95 14.04
CA THR A 28 -2.49 -18.53 12.77
C THR A 28 -1.77 -19.70 12.11
N TRP A 29 -2.27 -20.12 10.94
CA TRP A 29 -1.68 -21.20 10.14
C TRP A 29 -0.97 -20.60 8.92
N MET A 30 0.27 -21.00 8.68
CA MET A 30 0.97 -20.71 7.42
C MET A 30 1.32 -22.02 6.72
N PHE A 31 0.99 -22.11 5.43
CA PHE A 31 1.40 -23.19 4.54
C PHE A 31 2.63 -22.78 3.75
N GLY A 32 3.63 -23.66 3.69
CA GLY A 32 4.83 -23.46 2.88
C GLY A 32 5.33 -24.78 2.27
N LYS A 33 5.97 -24.70 1.10
CA LYS A 33 6.66 -25.82 0.46
C LYS A 33 8.15 -25.48 0.33
N TYR A 34 9.03 -26.45 0.61
CA TYR A 34 10.46 -26.37 0.27
C TYR A 34 10.59 -26.43 -1.26
N LEU A 35 11.40 -25.56 -1.86
CA LEU A 35 11.75 -25.60 -3.28
C LEU A 35 13.25 -25.90 -3.38
N ASP A 36 13.59 -27.16 -3.59
CA ASP A 36 14.87 -27.55 -4.19
C ASP A 36 14.60 -28.09 -5.58
N THR A 37 15.13 -27.44 -6.61
CA THR A 37 15.40 -28.08 -7.91
C THR A 37 16.60 -27.41 -8.58
N CYS A 38 17.81 -27.92 -8.33
CA CYS A 38 18.81 -28.06 -9.37
C CYS A 38 18.63 -29.47 -9.97
N GLN A 39 18.49 -29.57 -11.29
CA GLN A 39 18.81 -30.82 -11.98
C GLN A 39 19.82 -30.58 -13.10
N PRO A 40 20.80 -31.48 -13.27
CA PRO A 40 21.86 -31.38 -14.23
C PRO A 40 21.36 -31.77 -15.63
N ASN A 41 21.95 -31.14 -16.65
CA ASN A 41 21.86 -31.43 -18.08
C ASN A 41 21.05 -30.39 -18.88
N GLY A 42 21.80 -29.44 -19.45
CA GLY A 42 21.33 -28.34 -20.27
C GLY A 42 20.74 -28.76 -21.62
N LYS A 43 19.42 -28.90 -21.67
CA LYS A 43 18.64 -28.75 -22.90
C LYS A 43 17.49 -27.79 -22.67
N ILE A 44 17.49 -26.69 -23.42
CA ILE A 44 16.41 -25.70 -23.45
C ILE A 44 15.37 -26.21 -24.45
N THR A 45 14.27 -26.73 -23.94
CA THR A 45 13.01 -26.84 -24.70
C THR A 45 12.06 -25.79 -24.14
N THR A 46 11.54 -24.91 -24.99
CA THR A 46 10.52 -23.91 -24.64
C THR A 46 9.29 -24.58 -24.01
N PRO A 47 8.97 -24.34 -22.72
CA PRO A 47 7.78 -24.90 -22.13
C PRO A 47 6.57 -24.04 -22.51
N VAL A 48 5.54 -24.69 -23.05
CA VAL A 48 4.17 -24.19 -23.09
C VAL A 48 3.78 -23.79 -21.66
N LEU A 49 3.32 -22.54 -21.49
CA LEU A 49 2.96 -21.94 -20.21
C LEU A 49 1.98 -22.83 -19.42
N ALA A 50 2.50 -23.53 -18.41
CA ALA A 50 1.66 -24.12 -17.36
C ALA A 50 1.15 -23.01 -16.42
N PRO A 51 -0.09 -23.10 -15.90
CA PRO A 51 -0.65 -22.10 -15.00
C PRO A 51 0.24 -21.88 -13.79
N THR A 52 0.56 -20.63 -13.47
CA THR A 52 1.37 -20.25 -12.32
C THR A 52 0.74 -20.75 -10.99
N PRO A 53 1.55 -21.03 -9.95
CA PRO A 53 1.06 -21.56 -8.66
C PRO A 53 -0.06 -20.72 -8.03
N VAL A 54 -0.07 -19.40 -8.26
CA VAL A 54 -1.10 -18.46 -7.79
C VAL A 54 -2.48 -18.79 -8.36
N GLY A 55 -2.55 -19.20 -9.64
CA GLY A 55 -3.80 -19.64 -10.26
C GLY A 55 -4.40 -20.88 -9.58
N LYS A 56 -3.55 -21.77 -9.05
CA LYS A 56 -3.97 -22.96 -8.29
C LYS A 56 -4.54 -22.61 -6.91
N TYR A 57 -3.99 -21.59 -6.25
CA TYR A 57 -4.53 -21.10 -4.97
C TYR A 57 -5.86 -20.37 -5.13
N LEU A 58 -6.03 -19.60 -6.21
CA LEU A 58 -7.32 -18.99 -6.56
C LEU A 58 -8.39 -20.05 -6.91
N LEU A 59 -7.98 -21.16 -7.53
CA LEU A 59 -8.84 -22.33 -7.80
C LEU A 59 -9.40 -23.00 -6.52
N GLU A 60 -8.63 -23.04 -5.43
CA GLU A 60 -9.12 -23.55 -4.14
C GLU A 60 -9.99 -22.54 -3.41
N ALA A 61 -9.64 -21.25 -3.43
CA ALA A 61 -10.44 -20.18 -2.82
C ALA A 61 -11.81 -20.03 -3.48
N GLY A 62 -11.91 -20.24 -4.81
CA GLY A 62 -13.16 -20.20 -5.57
C GLY A 62 -14.20 -21.26 -5.19
N LYS A 63 -13.79 -22.34 -4.51
CA LYS A 63 -14.73 -23.35 -3.98
C LYS A 63 -15.54 -22.84 -2.79
N TYR A 64 -15.07 -21.80 -2.10
CA TYR A 64 -15.69 -21.25 -0.89
C TYR A 64 -16.50 -19.96 -1.14
N PHE A 65 -16.45 -19.39 -2.36
CA PHE A 65 -17.17 -18.17 -2.75
C PHE A 65 -17.87 -18.37 -4.12
N PRO A 66 -19.12 -18.87 -4.15
CA PRO A 66 -19.72 -19.41 -5.38
C PRO A 66 -20.07 -18.37 -6.45
N THR A 67 -20.15 -17.09 -6.12
CA THR A 67 -20.72 -16.06 -7.01
C THR A 67 -19.68 -15.24 -7.78
N SER A 68 -18.41 -15.18 -7.36
CA SER A 68 -17.37 -14.39 -8.04
C SER A 68 -16.41 -15.22 -8.90
N SER A 69 -16.21 -16.50 -8.59
CA SER A 69 -15.13 -17.31 -9.17
C SER A 69 -15.30 -17.68 -10.65
N LYS A 70 -16.53 -17.77 -11.17
CA LYS A 70 -16.76 -18.33 -12.52
C LYS A 70 -16.50 -17.32 -13.65
N TYR A 71 -16.63 -16.02 -13.37
CA TYR A 71 -16.41 -14.93 -14.35
C TYR A 71 -14.98 -14.37 -14.32
N LEU A 72 -14.25 -14.54 -13.22
CA LEU A 72 -12.85 -14.15 -13.08
C LEU A 72 -11.88 -15.08 -13.84
N GLN A 73 -12.26 -16.32 -14.13
CA GLN A 73 -11.33 -17.38 -14.55
C GLN A 73 -10.80 -17.31 -15.98
N THR A 74 -11.53 -16.71 -16.94
CA THR A 74 -11.09 -16.66 -18.36
C THR A 74 -10.53 -15.31 -18.79
N SER A 75 -10.66 -14.27 -17.94
CA SER A 75 -10.38 -12.87 -18.30
C SER A 75 -9.31 -12.18 -17.44
N PHE A 76 -8.89 -12.81 -16.33
CA PHE A 76 -7.95 -12.24 -15.36
C PHE A 76 -6.54 -12.80 -15.55
N ASP A 77 -5.62 -11.97 -16.01
CA ASP A 77 -4.18 -12.26 -16.06
C ASP A 77 -3.54 -11.73 -14.79
N GLY A 78 -3.26 -12.58 -13.81
CA GLY A 78 -2.74 -12.12 -12.51
C GLY A 78 -1.47 -11.26 -12.58
N CYS A 79 -0.65 -11.37 -13.63
CA CYS A 79 0.53 -10.54 -13.82
C CYS A 79 0.18 -9.15 -14.36
N LYS A 80 -0.78 -9.05 -15.28
CA LYS A 80 -1.20 -7.76 -15.85
C LYS A 80 -2.29 -7.09 -15.04
N ASP A 81 -3.11 -7.87 -14.35
CA ASP A 81 -4.33 -7.46 -13.64
C ASP A 81 -4.09 -7.11 -12.16
N SER A 82 -2.87 -7.33 -11.67
CA SER A 82 -2.44 -6.93 -10.33
C SER A 82 -1.55 -5.68 -10.43
N PRO A 83 -2.09 -4.47 -10.17
CA PRO A 83 -1.30 -3.26 -10.25
C PRO A 83 -0.18 -3.23 -9.20
N VAL A 84 0.88 -2.49 -9.49
CA VAL A 84 1.99 -2.26 -8.56
C VAL A 84 1.50 -1.54 -7.29
N GLY A 85 1.49 -2.23 -6.15
CA GLY A 85 1.08 -1.64 -4.87
C GLY A 85 2.07 -0.60 -4.34
N ILE A 86 1.82 0.69 -4.62
CA ILE A 86 2.76 1.79 -4.30
C ILE A 86 3.13 1.90 -2.81
N LEU A 87 2.21 1.59 -1.90
CA LEU A 87 2.49 1.61 -0.46
C LEU A 87 3.56 0.57 -0.12
N HIS A 88 3.44 -0.65 -0.64
CA HIS A 88 4.38 -1.71 -0.35
C HIS A 88 5.66 -1.62 -1.16
N VAL A 89 5.59 -1.23 -2.43
CA VAL A 89 6.73 -1.22 -3.35
C VAL A 89 7.59 0.04 -3.17
N VAL A 90 6.95 1.21 -3.07
CA VAL A 90 7.65 2.49 -3.01
C VAL A 90 7.92 2.86 -1.55
N GLN A 91 6.87 3.11 -0.75
CA GLN A 91 7.01 3.66 0.60
C GLN A 91 7.66 2.66 1.57
N LEU A 92 7.01 1.51 1.79
CA LEU A 92 7.50 0.43 2.65
C LEU A 92 8.56 -0.46 1.97
N GLY A 93 8.98 -0.09 0.77
CA GLY A 93 9.94 -0.80 -0.04
C GLY A 93 11.17 0.04 -0.30
N VAL A 94 11.26 0.57 -1.52
CA VAL A 94 12.43 1.32 -2.00
C VAL A 94 12.81 2.45 -1.03
N VAL A 95 11.85 3.29 -0.63
CA VAL A 95 12.12 4.41 0.30
C VAL A 95 12.58 3.88 1.65
N LYS A 96 11.80 2.97 2.26
CA LYS A 96 12.17 2.33 3.54
C LYS A 96 13.58 1.75 3.53
N TYR A 97 13.97 1.06 2.45
CA TYR A 97 15.29 0.44 2.39
C TYR A 97 16.42 1.47 2.26
N LEU A 98 16.23 2.54 1.48
CA LEU A 98 17.22 3.62 1.40
C LEU A 98 17.31 4.42 2.69
N VAL A 99 16.19 4.67 3.37
CA VAL A 99 16.17 5.26 4.72
C VAL A 99 16.94 4.36 5.68
N ALA A 100 16.71 3.05 5.67
CA ALA A 100 17.46 2.13 6.51
C ALA A 100 18.96 2.17 6.23
N ALA A 101 19.36 2.15 4.97
CA ALA A 101 20.77 2.25 4.57
C ALA A 101 21.41 3.56 5.04
N PHE A 102 20.69 4.68 4.95
CA PHE A 102 21.13 5.98 5.45
C PHE A 102 21.25 5.97 6.99
N MET A 103 20.21 5.55 7.71
CA MET A 103 20.16 5.59 9.17
C MET A 103 21.17 4.64 9.83
N ILE A 104 21.51 3.52 9.19
CA ILE A 104 22.59 2.63 9.67
C ILE A 104 23.94 3.35 9.78
N THR A 105 24.19 4.36 8.94
CA THR A 105 25.45 5.14 9.01
C THR A 105 25.58 5.99 10.28
N PHE A 106 24.48 6.19 11.01
CA PHE A 106 24.39 6.91 12.29
C PHE A 106 24.39 5.96 13.50
N LYS A 107 24.54 4.65 13.31
CA LYS A 107 24.62 3.69 14.41
C LYS A 107 25.75 4.08 15.36
N ASP A 108 25.45 4.11 16.66
CA ASP A 108 26.37 4.45 17.74
C ASP A 108 27.04 5.84 17.63
N LYS A 109 26.42 6.78 16.89
CA LYS A 109 26.91 8.15 16.66
C LYS A 109 25.92 9.20 17.16
N ASP A 110 25.80 9.33 18.48
CA ASP A 110 24.74 10.15 19.09
C ASP A 110 24.87 11.64 18.78
N ALA A 111 26.09 12.18 18.64
CA ALA A 111 26.31 13.56 18.21
C ALA A 111 25.73 13.84 16.80
N LEU A 112 25.97 12.93 15.84
CA LEU A 112 25.42 13.05 14.48
C LEU A 112 23.90 12.84 14.44
N LYS A 113 23.35 11.99 15.32
CA LYS A 113 21.90 11.85 15.48
C LYS A 113 21.27 13.15 16.00
N LEU A 114 21.94 13.83 16.93
CA LEU A 114 21.47 15.10 17.47
C LEU A 114 21.48 16.19 16.39
N GLU A 115 22.52 16.22 15.56
CA GLU A 115 22.59 17.13 14.40
C GLU A 115 21.48 16.83 13.39
N LEU A 116 21.24 15.55 13.06
CA LEU A 116 20.13 15.16 12.19
C LEU A 116 18.77 15.58 12.77
N GLN A 117 18.57 15.48 14.09
CA GLN A 117 17.36 15.99 14.74
C GLN A 117 17.23 17.51 14.61
N ALA A 118 18.33 18.25 14.68
CA ALA A 118 18.32 19.70 14.48
C ALA A 118 17.87 20.06 13.06
N TYR A 119 18.37 19.35 12.03
CA TYR A 119 17.90 19.54 10.64
C TYR A 119 16.40 19.23 10.50
N TRP A 120 15.93 18.12 11.08
CA TRP A 120 14.50 17.79 11.11
C TRP A 120 13.66 18.86 11.82
N ASN A 121 14.17 19.46 12.90
CA ASN A 121 13.48 20.51 13.64
C ASN A 121 13.45 21.84 12.88
N SER A 122 14.49 22.13 12.09
CA SER A 122 14.58 23.35 11.26
C SER A 122 13.78 23.27 9.96
N PHE A 123 13.35 22.07 9.56
CA PHE A 123 12.65 21.87 8.30
C PHE A 123 11.25 22.51 8.34
N ASN A 124 11.00 23.45 7.43
CA ASN A 124 9.68 24.09 7.31
C ASN A 124 8.64 23.05 6.84
N SER A 125 7.68 22.72 7.71
CA SER A 125 6.60 21.76 7.42
C SER A 125 5.28 22.40 6.97
N GLU A 126 5.20 23.72 6.75
CA GLU A 126 3.97 24.43 6.39
C GLU A 126 3.31 23.90 5.11
N SER A 127 4.12 23.47 4.14
CA SER A 127 3.64 22.90 2.88
C SER A 127 3.40 21.38 2.95
N LEU A 128 3.66 20.73 4.09
CA LEU A 128 3.33 19.33 4.29
C LEU A 128 1.87 19.18 4.74
N ASN A 129 1.17 18.17 4.23
CA ASN A 129 -0.15 17.75 4.74
C ASN A 129 -0.07 17.06 6.13
N SER A 130 0.86 17.50 6.99
CA SER A 130 1.04 16.99 8.35
C SER A 130 1.25 18.16 9.31
N PRO A 131 0.32 18.38 10.25
CA PRO A 131 0.32 19.58 11.09
C PRO A 131 1.50 19.64 12.08
N TYR A 132 2.20 18.53 12.30
CA TYR A 132 3.34 18.48 13.21
C TYR A 132 4.32 17.37 12.83
N LEU A 133 5.62 17.70 12.81
CA LEU A 133 6.71 16.78 12.55
C LEU A 133 7.50 16.52 13.83
N LYS A 134 7.46 15.29 14.33
CA LYS A 134 8.19 14.90 15.55
C LYS A 134 9.65 14.60 15.21
N HIS A 135 10.52 15.61 15.22
CA HIS A 135 11.93 15.48 14.83
C HIS A 135 12.68 14.36 15.58
N VAL A 136 12.47 14.22 16.91
CA VAL A 136 13.07 13.13 17.70
C VAL A 136 12.62 11.77 17.17
N TYR A 137 11.31 11.61 16.93
CA TYR A 137 10.73 10.36 16.42
C TYR A 137 11.29 9.96 15.06
N MET A 138 11.49 10.92 14.15
CA MET A 138 12.05 10.66 12.81
C MET A 138 13.46 10.04 12.86
N VAL A 139 14.22 10.34 13.92
CA VAL A 139 15.59 9.85 14.10
C VAL A 139 15.65 8.61 14.99
N THR A 140 14.89 8.55 16.09
CA THR A 140 14.96 7.45 17.06
C THR A 140 14.13 6.24 16.65
N HIS A 141 13.01 6.45 15.96
CA HIS A 141 12.03 5.41 15.64
C HIS A 141 11.88 5.14 14.14
N TRP A 142 12.89 5.50 13.34
CA TRP A 142 12.90 5.32 11.87
C TRP A 142 12.56 3.88 11.41
N ALA A 143 12.93 2.87 12.19
CA ALA A 143 12.67 1.47 11.86
C ALA A 143 11.17 1.10 11.96
N SER A 144 10.42 1.85 12.77
CA SER A 144 8.99 1.69 13.03
C SER A 144 8.12 2.66 12.22
N SER A 145 8.74 3.45 11.34
CA SER A 145 8.02 4.38 10.46
C SER A 145 7.03 3.66 9.54
N ILE A 146 5.89 4.31 9.31
CA ILE A 146 4.82 3.84 8.43
C ILE A 146 4.88 4.54 7.05
N GLY A 147 4.00 4.15 6.13
CA GLY A 147 3.98 4.71 4.76
C GLY A 147 3.91 6.24 4.72
N LYS A 148 3.09 6.85 5.57
CA LYS A 148 2.99 8.32 5.70
C LYS A 148 4.32 8.96 6.06
N ASP A 149 5.04 8.40 7.04
CA ASP A 149 6.33 8.94 7.47
C ASP A 149 7.35 8.88 6.33
N TYR A 150 7.37 7.78 5.58
CA TYR A 150 8.26 7.67 4.42
C TYR A 150 7.93 8.66 3.31
N LYS A 151 6.64 9.01 3.09
CA LYS A 151 6.28 10.12 2.17
C LYS A 151 6.88 11.44 2.66
N THR A 152 6.79 11.73 3.95
CA THR A 152 7.42 12.92 4.55
C THR A 152 8.94 12.90 4.35
N VAL A 153 9.57 11.73 4.53
CA VAL A 153 11.02 11.59 4.35
C VAL A 153 11.45 11.91 2.93
N VAL A 154 10.82 11.36 1.88
CA VAL A 154 11.23 11.69 0.50
C VAL A 154 11.00 13.16 0.13
N GLN A 155 10.03 13.84 0.75
CA GLN A 155 9.82 15.27 0.54
C GLN A 155 10.87 16.13 1.26
N ALA A 156 11.33 15.72 2.44
CA ALA A 156 12.31 16.45 3.24
C ALA A 156 13.77 16.06 2.96
N ALA A 157 14.03 14.90 2.35
CA ALA A 157 15.36 14.32 2.20
C ALA A 157 16.41 15.27 1.57
N PRO A 158 16.11 16.08 0.52
CA PRO A 158 17.08 17.02 -0.03
C PRO A 158 17.57 18.07 0.97
N PHE A 159 16.74 18.43 1.94
CA PHE A 159 17.05 19.46 2.93
C PHE A 159 17.66 18.87 4.19
N VAL A 160 17.19 17.69 4.60
CA VAL A 160 17.58 17.07 5.87
C VAL A 160 18.74 16.08 5.73
N PHE A 161 18.82 15.32 4.63
CA PHE A 161 19.83 14.26 4.48
C PHE A 161 21.08 14.70 3.73
N PHE A 162 20.97 15.72 2.87
CA PHE A 162 22.10 16.15 2.03
C PHE A 162 23.35 16.62 2.80
N PRO A 163 23.23 17.29 3.95
CA PRO A 163 24.38 17.63 4.79
C PRO A 163 25.22 16.40 5.19
N PHE A 164 24.60 15.22 5.29
CA PHE A 164 25.23 13.98 5.76
C PHE A 164 25.59 12.99 4.64
N THR A 165 25.34 13.33 3.38
CA THR A 165 25.52 12.42 2.25
C THR A 165 26.62 12.88 1.29
N LYS A 166 27.36 11.91 0.74
CA LYS A 166 28.36 12.12 -0.31
C LYS A 166 27.69 12.45 -1.65
N PRO A 167 28.38 13.08 -2.62
CA PRO A 167 27.80 13.44 -3.92
C PRO A 167 27.05 12.30 -4.63
N ALA A 168 27.62 11.09 -4.68
CA ALA A 168 26.95 9.93 -5.29
C ALA A 168 25.66 9.50 -4.55
N GLN A 169 25.60 9.66 -3.22
CA GLN A 169 24.39 9.41 -2.45
C GLN A 169 23.33 10.48 -2.69
N ARG A 170 23.75 11.75 -2.87
CA ARG A 170 22.85 12.84 -3.23
C ARG A 170 22.21 12.60 -4.60
N GLU A 171 22.96 12.11 -5.59
CA GLU A 171 22.40 11.72 -6.90
C GLU A 171 21.30 10.65 -6.75
N LEU A 172 21.56 9.61 -5.95
CA LEU A 172 20.56 8.57 -5.66
C LEU A 172 19.30 9.14 -5.02
N TRP A 173 19.45 9.88 -3.91
CA TRP A 173 18.31 10.49 -3.21
C TRP A 173 17.55 11.46 -4.10
N THR A 174 18.24 12.29 -4.89
CA THR A 174 17.64 13.21 -5.85
C THR A 174 16.78 12.45 -6.86
N SER A 175 17.31 11.37 -7.46
CA SER A 175 16.53 10.56 -8.39
C SER A 175 15.31 9.88 -7.75
N LEU A 176 15.40 9.49 -6.48
CA LEU A 176 14.26 8.97 -5.73
C LEU A 176 13.21 10.07 -5.44
N CYS A 177 13.63 11.27 -5.07
CA CYS A 177 12.73 12.40 -4.83
C CYS A 177 11.97 12.80 -6.10
N TYR A 178 12.65 12.86 -7.26
CA TYR A 178 11.98 13.09 -8.54
C TYR A 178 10.99 11.97 -8.87
N LEU A 179 11.42 10.71 -8.79
CA LEU A 179 10.54 9.57 -9.05
C LEU A 179 9.29 9.59 -8.16
N THR A 180 9.45 9.82 -6.86
CA THR A 180 8.31 9.85 -5.94
C THR A 180 7.39 11.04 -6.17
N SER A 181 7.90 12.17 -6.65
CA SER A 181 7.08 13.32 -7.05
C SER A 181 6.13 12.95 -8.20
N PHE A 182 6.63 12.24 -9.22
CA PHE A 182 5.78 11.69 -10.28
C PHE A 182 4.75 10.71 -9.71
N ILE A 183 5.19 9.72 -8.93
CA ILE A 183 4.31 8.65 -8.40
C ILE A 183 3.13 9.20 -7.59
N PHE A 184 3.33 10.28 -6.84
CA PHE A 184 2.31 10.85 -5.96
C PHE A 184 1.52 12.00 -6.58
N GLN A 185 1.74 12.31 -7.86
CA GLN A 185 0.95 13.29 -8.59
C GLN A 185 -0.51 12.81 -8.73
N THR A 186 -1.45 13.74 -8.53
CA THR A 186 -2.90 13.44 -8.53
C THR A 186 -3.59 13.78 -9.85
N GLN A 187 -2.92 14.54 -10.73
CA GLN A 187 -3.44 14.95 -12.03
C GLN A 187 -2.43 14.65 -13.13
N ILE A 188 -2.90 14.02 -14.20
CA ILE A 188 -2.11 13.66 -15.38
C ILE A 188 -2.86 14.18 -16.59
N GLU A 189 -2.22 15.04 -17.39
CA GLU A 189 -2.80 15.60 -18.60
C GLU A 189 -2.73 14.61 -19.77
N ASP A 190 -1.53 14.06 -20.03
CA ASP A 190 -1.28 13.02 -21.02
C ASP A 190 -0.73 11.75 -20.36
N LEU A 191 -1.50 10.66 -20.44
CA LEU A 191 -1.16 9.38 -19.83
C LEU A 191 0.06 8.71 -20.47
N ASN A 192 0.22 8.82 -21.79
CA ASN A 192 1.29 8.18 -22.53
C ASN A 192 2.63 8.88 -22.30
N GLN A 193 2.62 10.22 -22.34
CA GLN A 193 3.77 11.03 -21.99
C GLN A 193 4.19 10.77 -20.54
N TYR A 194 3.24 10.84 -19.61
CA TYR A 194 3.51 10.58 -18.20
C TYR A 194 4.07 9.17 -17.97
N ALA A 195 3.53 8.13 -18.62
CA ALA A 195 4.06 6.78 -18.50
C ALA A 195 5.51 6.66 -19.02
N THR A 196 5.83 7.37 -20.10
CA THR A 196 7.18 7.43 -20.69
C THR A 196 8.16 8.12 -19.74
N GLU A 197 7.77 9.28 -19.20
CA GLU A 197 8.57 10.03 -18.22
C GLU A 197 8.76 9.25 -16.91
N LEU A 198 7.69 8.61 -16.42
CA LEU A 198 7.75 7.75 -15.24
C LEU A 198 8.74 6.60 -15.45
N LYS A 199 8.70 5.93 -16.62
CA LYS A 199 9.68 4.90 -16.97
C LYS A 199 11.11 5.46 -16.96
N LEU A 200 11.34 6.63 -17.56
CA LEU A 200 12.64 7.29 -17.55
C LEU A 200 13.14 7.58 -16.13
N HIS A 201 12.27 8.07 -15.24
CA HIS A 201 12.61 8.33 -13.84
C HIS A 201 12.90 7.05 -13.05
N ILE A 202 12.19 5.95 -13.34
CA ILE A 202 12.50 4.63 -12.79
C ILE A 202 13.88 4.18 -13.27
N ASP A 203 14.16 4.26 -14.57
CA ASP A 203 15.44 3.84 -15.16
C ASP A 203 16.62 4.65 -14.57
N ARG A 204 16.49 5.97 -14.43
CA ARG A 204 17.48 6.84 -13.77
C ARG A 204 17.71 6.49 -12.31
N PHE A 205 16.63 6.24 -11.56
CA PHE A 205 16.72 5.83 -10.16
C PHE A 205 17.43 4.48 -10.01
N LEU A 206 17.10 3.51 -10.85
CA LEU A 206 17.74 2.19 -10.84
C LEU A 206 19.21 2.27 -11.24
N TYR A 207 19.57 3.09 -12.23
CA TYR A 207 20.97 3.35 -12.60
C TYR A 207 21.78 3.86 -11.39
N ASN A 208 21.29 4.89 -10.70
CA ASN A 208 21.98 5.43 -9.51
C ASN A 208 22.06 4.42 -8.37
N THR A 209 21.02 3.60 -8.22
CA THR A 209 20.98 2.52 -7.21
C THR A 209 22.07 1.48 -7.49
N LEU A 210 22.19 1.03 -8.74
CA LEU A 210 23.18 0.03 -9.16
C LEU A 210 24.61 0.57 -9.10
N LYS A 211 24.81 1.84 -9.47
CA LYS A 211 26.09 2.56 -9.33
C LYS A 211 26.58 2.57 -7.88
N MET A 212 25.67 2.64 -6.90
CA MET A 212 26.02 2.56 -5.49
C MET A 212 26.27 1.13 -5.00
N SER A 213 25.41 0.18 -5.38
CA SER A 213 25.59 -1.24 -5.05
C SER A 213 24.70 -2.12 -5.92
N ALA A 214 25.28 -3.16 -6.53
CA ALA A 214 24.51 -4.15 -7.26
C ALA A 214 23.59 -5.00 -6.36
N GLN A 215 23.77 -5.01 -5.02
CA GLN A 215 22.98 -5.85 -4.11
C GLN A 215 21.48 -5.51 -4.10
N TRP A 216 21.11 -4.31 -4.55
CA TRP A 216 19.72 -3.87 -4.63
C TRP A 216 18.86 -4.71 -5.59
N VAL A 217 19.47 -5.38 -6.58
CA VAL A 217 18.75 -6.29 -7.50
C VAL A 217 18.11 -7.48 -6.79
N ASN A 218 18.67 -7.90 -5.64
CA ASN A 218 18.13 -8.99 -4.85
C ASN A 218 16.83 -8.61 -4.12
N LYS A 219 16.45 -7.32 -4.12
CA LYS A 219 15.22 -6.84 -3.51
C LYS A 219 14.11 -6.84 -4.55
N LEU A 220 13.18 -7.80 -4.43
CA LEU A 220 12.02 -7.96 -5.31
C LEU A 220 11.27 -6.64 -5.61
N LYS A 221 11.17 -5.72 -4.66
CA LYS A 221 10.45 -4.44 -4.82
C LYS A 221 11.09 -3.51 -5.86
N PHE A 222 12.40 -3.57 -6.06
CA PHE A 222 13.06 -2.81 -7.12
C PHE A 222 12.72 -3.36 -8.51
N HIS A 223 12.60 -4.68 -8.64
CA HIS A 223 12.12 -5.30 -9.87
C HIS A 223 10.65 -4.96 -10.13
N ILE A 224 9.77 -5.10 -9.12
CA ILE A 224 8.34 -4.78 -9.27
C ILE A 224 8.13 -3.30 -9.66
N LEU A 225 8.97 -2.38 -9.16
CA LEU A 225 8.91 -0.97 -9.52
C LEU A 225 9.02 -0.73 -11.04
N THR A 226 9.76 -1.57 -11.78
CA THR A 226 9.90 -1.46 -13.24
C THR A 226 8.58 -1.64 -13.99
N HIS A 227 7.59 -2.28 -13.38
CA HIS A 227 6.26 -2.50 -13.96
C HIS A 227 5.26 -1.39 -13.64
N LEU A 228 5.66 -0.35 -12.88
CA LEU A 228 4.73 0.69 -12.45
C LEU A 228 4.17 1.50 -13.63
N TYR A 229 4.98 1.80 -14.64
CA TYR A 229 4.49 2.51 -15.83
C TYR A 229 3.43 1.70 -16.60
N GLN A 230 3.56 0.37 -16.65
CA GLN A 230 2.57 -0.51 -17.27
C GLN A 230 1.26 -0.51 -16.47
N SER A 231 1.37 -0.50 -15.13
CA SER A 231 0.19 -0.31 -14.26
C SER A 231 -0.48 1.03 -14.52
N VAL A 232 0.29 2.10 -14.74
CA VAL A 232 -0.25 3.42 -15.04
C VAL A 232 -1.01 3.44 -16.36
N LEU A 233 -0.46 2.83 -17.43
CA LEU A 233 -1.15 2.74 -18.72
C LEU A 233 -2.49 2.01 -18.63
N ARG A 234 -2.64 1.09 -17.67
CA ARG A 234 -3.86 0.28 -17.50
C ARG A 234 -4.86 0.87 -16.50
N TYR A 235 -4.37 1.48 -15.43
CA TYR A 235 -5.19 1.87 -14.27
C TYR A 235 -5.21 3.39 -14.01
N GLY A 236 -4.48 4.18 -14.82
CA GLY A 236 -4.32 5.61 -14.63
C GLY A 236 -3.30 5.96 -13.53
N PRO A 237 -3.40 7.16 -12.92
CA PRO A 237 -2.46 7.59 -11.88
C PRO A 237 -2.31 6.58 -10.72
N PRO A 238 -1.11 6.41 -10.13
CA PRO A 238 -0.89 5.44 -9.06
C PRO A 238 -1.78 5.60 -7.83
N SER A 239 -2.30 6.81 -7.58
CA SER A 239 -3.27 7.08 -6.51
C SER A 239 -4.60 6.33 -6.66
N LEU A 240 -4.96 5.91 -7.88
CA LEU A 240 -6.22 5.20 -8.15
C LEU A 240 -6.18 3.73 -7.70
N PHE A 241 -5.02 3.09 -7.77
CA PHE A 241 -4.82 1.69 -7.40
C PHE A 241 -3.96 1.51 -6.13
N ALA A 242 -3.79 2.56 -5.34
CA ALA A 242 -3.07 2.49 -4.09
C ALA A 242 -3.80 1.62 -3.03
N SER A 243 -3.10 0.64 -2.46
CA SER A 243 -3.67 -0.25 -1.43
C SER A 243 -3.97 0.44 -0.10
N GLU A 244 -3.41 1.63 0.15
CA GLU A 244 -3.56 2.38 1.41
C GLU A 244 -5.04 2.59 1.80
N LYS A 245 -5.90 2.89 0.82
CA LYS A 245 -7.35 3.02 1.05
C LYS A 245 -7.96 1.69 1.51
N PHE A 246 -7.60 0.58 0.88
CA PHE A 246 -8.10 -0.74 1.25
C PHE A 246 -7.56 -1.21 2.61
N GLU A 247 -6.28 -0.96 2.89
CA GLU A 247 -5.66 -1.31 4.18
C GLU A 247 -6.26 -0.51 5.34
N SER A 248 -6.73 0.72 5.12
CA SER A 248 -7.42 1.50 6.15
C SER A 248 -8.67 0.79 6.68
N PHE A 249 -9.34 -0.02 5.85
CA PHE A 249 -10.51 -0.81 6.28
C PHE A 249 -10.14 -1.94 7.25
N ASN A 250 -8.88 -2.35 7.35
CA ASN A 250 -8.45 -3.33 8.35
C ASN A 250 -8.70 -2.83 9.79
N SER A 251 -8.74 -1.52 10.01
CA SER A 251 -9.14 -0.95 11.30
C SER A 251 -10.62 -1.19 11.58
N ASN A 252 -11.48 -0.98 10.57
CA ASN A 252 -12.93 -1.18 10.68
C ASN A 252 -13.26 -2.66 10.89
N ALA A 253 -12.59 -3.57 10.18
CA ALA A 253 -12.75 -5.01 10.36
C ALA A 253 -12.35 -5.46 11.78
N ARG A 254 -11.23 -4.95 12.31
CA ARG A 254 -10.81 -5.23 13.69
C ARG A 254 -11.80 -4.69 14.72
N ARG A 255 -12.36 -3.50 14.51
CA ARG A 255 -13.40 -2.92 15.38
C ARG A 255 -14.66 -3.78 15.36
N ALA A 256 -15.17 -4.13 14.18
CA ALA A 256 -16.33 -5.00 14.03
C ALA A 256 -16.11 -6.37 14.70
N SER A 257 -14.93 -6.96 14.52
CA SER A 257 -14.56 -8.20 15.21
C SER A 257 -14.52 -8.05 16.73
N GLY A 258 -13.93 -6.96 17.25
CA GLY A 258 -13.80 -6.71 18.69
C GLY A 258 -15.16 -6.58 19.40
N HIS A 259 -16.16 -6.03 18.71
CA HIS A 259 -17.53 -5.85 19.21
C HIS A 259 -18.50 -6.97 18.81
N SER A 260 -18.02 -8.00 18.10
CA SER A 260 -18.83 -9.19 17.81
C SER A 260 -19.07 -10.01 19.08
N ASN A 261 -20.15 -10.79 19.12
CA ASN A 261 -20.35 -11.81 20.16
C ASN A 261 -19.37 -13.00 20.00
N ARG A 262 -18.50 -12.95 18.99
CA ARG A 262 -17.45 -13.90 18.62
C ARG A 262 -17.93 -15.31 18.26
N HIS A 263 -19.24 -15.54 18.17
CA HIS A 263 -19.81 -16.82 17.74
C HIS A 263 -19.67 -17.01 16.23
N SER A 264 -19.77 -15.93 15.45
CA SER A 264 -19.48 -15.94 14.02
C SER A 264 -18.87 -14.60 13.56
N PRO A 265 -17.59 -14.33 13.90
CA PRO A 265 -16.96 -13.04 13.61
C PRO A 265 -17.00 -12.65 12.13
N GLY A 266 -16.90 -13.62 11.22
CA GLY A 266 -16.98 -13.37 9.78
C GLY A 266 -18.33 -12.82 9.35
N ARG A 267 -19.43 -13.39 9.87
CA ARG A 267 -20.80 -12.91 9.62
C ARG A 267 -20.99 -11.50 10.16
N ASP A 268 -20.56 -11.26 11.39
CA ASP A 268 -20.76 -9.96 12.06
C ASP A 268 -19.95 -8.84 11.39
N ILE A 269 -18.72 -9.13 10.95
CA ILE A 269 -17.92 -8.22 10.13
C ILE A 269 -18.63 -7.94 8.80
N ALA A 270 -19.14 -8.97 8.11
CA ALA A 270 -19.82 -8.79 6.84
C ALA A 270 -21.08 -7.91 6.95
N ILE A 271 -21.91 -8.15 7.98
CA ILE A 271 -23.08 -7.31 8.28
C ILE A 271 -22.64 -5.87 8.54
N THR A 272 -21.63 -5.67 9.40
CA THR A 272 -21.13 -4.32 9.71
C THR A 272 -20.65 -3.58 8.45
N PHE A 273 -19.93 -4.25 7.55
CA PHE A 273 -19.48 -3.64 6.29
C PHE A 273 -20.64 -3.34 5.34
N SER A 274 -21.65 -4.22 5.29
CA SER A 274 -22.88 -3.98 4.53
C SER A 274 -23.62 -2.74 5.03
N ASP A 275 -23.77 -2.60 6.34
CA ASP A 275 -24.43 -1.46 6.97
C ASP A 275 -23.66 -0.15 6.75
N LEU A 276 -22.34 -0.19 6.86
CA LEU A 276 -21.48 0.98 6.56
C LEU A 276 -21.58 1.39 5.08
N ALA A 277 -21.61 0.43 4.16
CA ALA A 277 -21.77 0.70 2.73
C ALA A 277 -23.15 1.31 2.43
N ALA A 278 -24.22 0.71 2.97
CA ALA A 278 -25.59 1.22 2.82
C ALA A 278 -25.73 2.64 3.39
N THR A 279 -25.21 2.86 4.61
CA THR A 279 -25.21 4.18 5.25
C THR A 279 -24.50 5.22 4.40
N ARG A 280 -23.32 4.90 3.84
CA ARG A 280 -22.60 5.81 2.96
C ARG A 280 -23.43 6.21 1.73
N LEU A 281 -24.12 5.26 1.12
CA LEU A 281 -24.98 5.52 -0.05
C LEU A 281 -26.18 6.40 0.32
N ILE A 282 -26.80 6.16 1.49
CA ILE A 282 -27.90 6.97 2.01
C ILE A 282 -27.44 8.41 2.28
N VAL A 283 -26.39 8.58 3.09
CA VAL A 283 -25.88 9.90 3.52
C VAL A 283 -25.37 10.73 2.34
N SER A 284 -24.79 10.08 1.31
CA SER A 284 -24.32 10.79 0.10
C SER A 284 -25.42 11.13 -0.90
N GLY A 285 -26.66 10.66 -0.69
CA GLY A 285 -27.74 10.84 -1.68
C GLY A 285 -27.44 10.12 -3.01
N ALA A 286 -26.70 9.02 -2.96
CA ALA A 286 -26.26 8.29 -4.14
C ALA A 286 -27.45 7.85 -5.02
N THR A 287 -27.25 7.88 -6.34
CA THR A 287 -28.24 7.35 -7.28
C THR A 287 -27.96 5.87 -7.50
N LEU A 288 -28.91 5.03 -7.12
CA LEU A 288 -28.83 3.57 -7.23
C LEU A 288 -29.71 3.09 -8.37
N PHE A 289 -29.42 1.91 -8.90
CA PHE A 289 -30.23 1.28 -9.94
C PHE A 289 -30.94 0.04 -9.37
N ALA A 290 -32.26 0.02 -9.43
CA ALA A 290 -33.06 -1.14 -9.06
C ALA A 290 -33.12 -2.11 -10.25
N HIS A 291 -32.50 -3.28 -10.13
CA HIS A 291 -32.43 -4.25 -11.22
C HIS A 291 -33.79 -4.90 -11.54
N GLU A 292 -34.63 -5.16 -10.54
CA GLU A 292 -35.96 -5.76 -10.73
C GLU A 292 -36.91 -4.82 -11.48
N GLY A 293 -36.96 -3.55 -11.07
CA GLY A 293 -37.82 -2.54 -11.68
C GLY A 293 -37.19 -1.78 -12.85
N LYS A 294 -35.90 -1.96 -13.11
CA LYS A 294 -35.11 -1.26 -14.14
C LYS A 294 -35.20 0.28 -14.08
N PHE A 295 -35.15 0.86 -12.88
CA PHE A 295 -35.17 2.31 -12.70
C PHE A 295 -34.09 2.80 -11.75
N HIS A 296 -33.70 4.06 -11.89
CA HIS A 296 -32.81 4.73 -10.95
C HIS A 296 -33.61 5.33 -9.79
N PHE A 297 -33.10 5.19 -8.57
CA PHE A 297 -33.70 5.78 -7.38
C PHE A 297 -32.64 6.46 -6.51
N LYS A 298 -33.10 7.33 -5.62
CA LYS A 298 -32.27 8.02 -4.64
C LYS A 298 -32.93 7.88 -3.26
N PRO A 299 -32.15 7.97 -2.17
CA PRO A 299 -32.70 8.18 -0.84
C PRO A 299 -33.66 9.39 -0.86
N ALA A 300 -34.85 9.23 -0.29
CA ALA A 300 -35.82 10.31 -0.21
C ALA A 300 -35.30 11.42 0.72
N ALA A 301 -35.69 12.67 0.45
CA ALA A 301 -35.20 13.84 1.17
C ALA A 301 -35.40 13.71 2.68
N ASN A 302 -36.57 13.23 3.11
CA ASN A 302 -36.88 12.97 4.52
C ASN A 302 -35.89 12.01 5.21
N VAL A 303 -35.30 11.05 4.48
CA VAL A 303 -34.29 10.13 5.03
C VAL A 303 -32.94 10.84 5.15
N THR A 304 -32.52 11.60 4.13
CA THR A 304 -31.26 12.34 4.16
C THR A 304 -31.28 13.51 5.14
N ASP A 305 -32.44 14.13 5.32
CA ASP A 305 -32.68 15.28 6.18
C ASP A 305 -32.47 14.94 7.66
N VAL A 306 -32.72 13.69 8.05
CA VAL A 306 -32.42 13.20 9.40
C VAL A 306 -30.92 13.34 9.71
N PHE A 307 -30.05 12.99 8.77
CA PHE A 307 -28.60 13.16 8.93
C PHE A 307 -28.15 14.63 8.85
N LYS A 308 -28.98 15.48 8.22
CA LYS A 308 -28.71 16.92 8.03
C LYS A 308 -29.17 17.81 9.17
N TYR A 309 -30.27 17.47 9.82
CA TYR A 309 -30.91 18.36 10.78
C TYR A 309 -30.92 17.78 12.20
N SER A 310 -30.73 16.47 12.39
CA SER A 310 -30.67 15.87 13.73
C SER A 310 -29.27 15.92 14.32
N LYS A 311 -29.03 16.84 15.26
CA LYS A 311 -27.75 16.96 15.98
C LYS A 311 -27.36 15.68 16.74
N GLY A 312 -28.32 14.97 17.31
CA GLY A 312 -28.03 13.72 18.03
C GLY A 312 -27.49 12.63 17.10
N ILE A 313 -28.07 12.52 15.90
CA ILE A 313 -27.59 11.58 14.88
C ILE A 313 -26.23 12.04 14.33
N GLN A 314 -26.04 13.34 14.12
CA GLN A 314 -24.74 13.87 13.71
C GLN A 314 -23.65 13.51 14.71
N GLN A 315 -23.88 13.69 16.01
CA GLN A 315 -22.94 13.30 17.06
C GLN A 315 -22.66 11.79 17.08
N LEU A 316 -23.70 10.96 16.94
CA LEU A 316 -23.57 9.50 16.91
C LEU A 316 -22.69 9.01 15.75
N PHE A 317 -22.85 9.62 14.58
CA PHE A 317 -22.09 9.28 13.38
C PHE A 317 -20.77 10.07 13.25
N GLY A 318 -20.48 11.00 14.17
CA GLY A 318 -19.33 11.90 14.06
C GLY A 318 -19.39 12.81 12.82
N LEU A 319 -20.60 13.13 12.35
CA LEU A 319 -20.82 14.02 11.21
C LEU A 319 -20.74 15.46 11.68
N ASP A 320 -19.76 16.21 11.18
CA ASP A 320 -19.68 17.65 11.36
C ASP A 320 -20.03 18.35 10.05
N GLN A 321 -21.21 18.97 10.01
CA GLN A 321 -21.69 19.70 8.83
C GLN A 321 -21.20 21.15 8.77
N THR A 322 -20.52 21.63 9.83
CA THR A 322 -19.88 22.95 9.82
C THR A 322 -18.59 22.93 9.00
N ILE A 323 -18.01 21.74 8.82
CA ILE A 323 -16.82 21.50 8.01
C ILE A 323 -17.30 21.12 6.60
N SER A 324 -17.26 22.06 5.66
CA SER A 324 -17.30 21.69 4.24
C SER A 324 -16.09 20.80 3.97
N PRO A 325 -16.25 19.53 3.57
CA PRO A 325 -15.10 18.68 3.35
C PRO A 325 -14.25 19.31 2.24
N PRO A 326 -12.94 19.52 2.47
CA PRO A 326 -12.03 19.97 1.43
C PRO A 326 -11.75 18.79 0.51
N TYR A 327 -12.75 18.37 -0.26
CA TYR A 327 -12.48 17.56 -1.44
C TYR A 327 -11.87 18.49 -2.49
N PRO A 328 -10.97 17.99 -3.36
CA PRO A 328 -10.51 18.77 -4.49
C PRO A 328 -11.71 19.02 -5.41
N CYS A 329 -12.37 20.15 -5.23
CA CYS A 329 -13.24 20.72 -6.23
C CYS A 329 -12.42 21.83 -6.90
N LEU A 330 -12.18 21.67 -8.20
CA LEU A 330 -11.74 22.81 -9.01
C LEU A 330 -12.83 23.87 -8.85
N LYS A 331 -12.50 24.99 -8.22
CA LYS A 331 -13.29 26.21 -8.39
C LYS A 331 -13.33 26.44 -9.90
N LYS A 332 -14.46 26.16 -10.54
CA LYS A 332 -14.75 26.78 -11.83
C LYS A 332 -14.80 28.26 -11.54
N HIS A 333 -13.79 29.00 -11.95
CA HIS A 333 -13.90 30.44 -12.04
C HIS A 333 -15.06 30.70 -12.99
N SER A 334 -16.14 31.22 -12.44
CA SER A 334 -17.16 31.90 -13.22
C SER A 334 -16.64 33.31 -13.39
N THR A 335 -15.99 33.56 -14.53
CA THR A 335 -15.98 34.84 -15.25
C THR A 335 -15.35 34.62 -16.60
#